data_AF-A0A4P8XFE5-F1
#
_entry.id   AF-A0A4P8XFE5-F1
#
_cell.length_a   1.000
_cell.length_b   1.000
_cell.length_c   1.000
_cell.angle_alpha   90.00
_cell.angle_beta   90.00
_cell.angle_gamma   90.00
#
_symmetry.space_group_name_H-M   'P 1'
#
loop_
_entity.id
_entity.type
_entity.pdbx_description
1 polymer ?
#
loop_
_entity_poly.entity_id
_entity_poly.type
_entity_poly.pdbx_seq_one_letter_code
_entity_poly.pdbx_strand_id
1 'polypeptide(L)' 'MSSIEEAQRRMEEYIHIHNKGRAKRKLNKLTPVEYRRQLAA' A
#
# COMPACT_ATOMS: atom_id res chain seq x y z
N MET A 1 -13.95 13.84 16.85
CA MET A 1 -13.68 12.80 15.85
C MET A 1 -14.04 11.47 16.47
N SER A 2 -15.00 10.75 15.88
CA SER A 2 -15.41 9.45 16.38
C SER A 2 -14.26 8.44 16.24
N SER A 3 -14.16 7.49 17.16
CA SER A 3 -13.15 6.42 17.12
C SER A 3 -13.21 5.59 15.83
N ILE A 4 -14.39 5.51 15.19
CA ILE A 4 -14.58 4.83 13.90
C ILE A 4 -13.92 5.60 12.75
N GLU A 5 -14.06 6.93 12.71
CA GLU A 5 -13.43 7.74 11.65
C GLU A 5 -11.91 7.70 11.75
N GLU A 6 -11.38 7.70 12.98
CA GLU A 6 -9.95 7.52 13.20
C GLU A 6 -9.48 6.11 12.79
N ALA A 7 -10.25 5.07 13.11
CA ALA A 7 -9.95 3.71 12.68
C ALA A 7 -9.95 3.60 11.15
N GLN A 8 -10.92 4.20 10.46
CA GLN A 8 -10.97 4.29 9.00
C GLN A 8 -9.73 4.98 8.44
N ARG A 9 -9.38 6.17 8.96
CA ARG A 9 -8.19 6.90 8.53
C ARG A 9 -6.91 6.06 8.66
N ARG A 10 -6.73 5.39 9.80
CA ARG A 10 -5.56 4.52 10.04
C ARG A 10 -5.54 3.31 9.13
N MET A 11 -6.70 2.72 8.81
CA MET A 11 -6.80 1.63 7.86
C MET A 11 -6.41 2.06 6.44
N GLU A 12 -6.91 3.20 5.98
CA GLU A 12 -6.57 3.75 4.66
C GLU A 12 -5.08 4.09 4.55
N GLU A 13 -4.53 4.72 5.59
CA GLU A 13 -3.10 5.03 5.69
C GLU A 13 -2.25 3.76 5.66
N TYR A 14 -2.63 2.73 6.40
CA TYR A 14 -1.96 1.43 6.37
C TYR A 14 -1.98 0.81 4.96
N ILE A 15 -3.14 0.80 4.30
CA ILE A 15 -3.30 0.26 2.94
C ILE A 15 -2.42 1.04 1.96
N HIS A 16 -2.38 2.36 2.08
CA HIS A 16 -1.55 3.22 1.23
C HIS A 16 -0.07 2.90 1.40
N ILE A 17 0.42 2.91 2.65
CA ILE A 17 1.83 2.62 2.96
C ILE A 17 2.20 1.22 2.50
N HIS A 18 1.33 0.23 2.71
CA HIS A 18 1.59 -1.15 2.30
C HIS A 18 1.71 -1.28 0.77
N ASN A 19 0.84 -0.60 0.02
CA ASN A 19 0.77 -0.73 -1.44
C ASN A 19 1.76 0.16 -2.18
N LYS A 20 2.11 1.33 -1.64
CA LYS A 20 2.89 2.38 -2.33
C LYS A 20 4.15 2.82 -1.59
N GLY A 21 4.24 2.64 -0.28
CA GLY A 21 5.28 3.28 0.55
C GLY A 21 6.62 2.56 0.56
N ARG A 22 6.67 1.24 0.36
CA ARG A 22 7.94 0.48 0.46
C ARG A 22 8.15 -0.48 -0.71
N ALA A 23 9.22 -0.22 -1.45
CA ALA A 23 9.87 -1.17 -2.33
C ALA A 23 10.19 -2.47 -1.58
N LYS A 24 9.63 -3.60 -2.02
CA LYS A 24 9.85 -4.91 -1.39
C LYS A 24 11.02 -5.59 -2.09
N ARG A 25 12.00 -6.06 -1.32
CA ARG A 25 13.14 -6.83 -1.86
C ARG A 25 12.68 -8.05 -2.69
N LYS A 26 11.63 -8.73 -2.22
CA LYS A 26 11.01 -9.87 -2.91
C LYS A 26 10.32 -9.51 -4.24
N LEU A 27 10.03 -8.23 -4.47
CA LEU A 27 9.38 -7.73 -5.68
C LEU A 27 10.38 -6.97 -6.57
N ASN A 28 11.65 -7.39 -6.61
CA ASN A 28 12.70 -6.69 -7.37
C ASN A 28 12.85 -5.20 -7.00
N LYS A 29 12.65 -4.86 -5.72
CA LYS A 29 12.64 -3.48 -5.21
C LYS A 29 11.53 -2.60 -5.80
N LEU A 30 10.43 -3.19 -6.23
CA LEU A 30 9.21 -2.50 -6.63
C LEU A 30 8.22 -2.45 -5.47
N THR A 31 7.34 -1.45 -5.50
CA THR A 31 6.14 -1.46 -4.69
C THR A 31 5.15 -2.51 -5.20
N PRO A 32 4.24 -3.01 -4.35
CA PRO A 32 3.21 -3.95 -4.80
C PRO A 32 2.39 -3.47 -6.02
N VAL A 33 2.11 -2.18 -6.11
CA VAL A 33 1.37 -1.61 -7.26
C VAL A 33 2.22 -1.65 -8.53
N GLU A 34 3.48 -1.23 -8.46
CA GLU A 34 4.38 -1.25 -9.63
C GLU A 34 4.64 -2.67 -10.12
N TYR A 35 4.84 -3.62 -9.20
CA TYR A 35 5.00 -5.03 -9.55
C TYR A 35 3.77 -5.57 -10.30
N ARG A 36 2.55 -5.29 -9.81
CA ARG A 36 1.32 -5.71 -10.49
C ARG A 36 1.15 -5.07 -11.87
N ARG A 37 1.56 -3.80 -12.03
CA ARG A 37 1.50 -3.11 -13.33
C ARG A 37 2.37 -3.77 -14.38
N GLN A 38 3.51 -4.36 -14.00
CA GLN A 38 4.36 -5.10 -14.95
C GLN A 38 3.71 -6.38 -15.47
N LEU A 39 2.87 -7.03 -14.66
CA LEU A 39 2.17 -8.26 -15.04
C LEU A 39 0.91 -8.00 -15.88
N ALA A 40 0.46 -6.74 -15.94
CA ALA A 40 -0.74 -6.33 -16.67
C ALA A 40 -0.42 -5.78 -18.07
N ALA A 41 0.85 -5.74 -18.46
CA ALA A 41 1.34 -5.40 -19.80
C ALA A 41 1.60 -6.67 -20.61
#